data_AF-A0A7Y1MML1-F1
#
_entry.id   AF-A0A7Y1MML1-F1
#
_cell.length_a   1.000
_cell.length_b   1.000
_cell.length_c   1.000
_cell.angle_alpha   90.00
_cell.angle_beta   90.00
_cell.angle_gamma   90.00
#
_symmetry.space_group_name_H-M   'P 1'
#
loop_
_entity.id
_entity.type
_entity.pdbx_description
1 polymer ?
#
loop_
_entity_poly.entity_id
_entity_poly.type
_entity_poly.pdbx_seq_one_letter_code
_entity_poly.pdbx_strand_id
1 'polypeptide(L)'
;MHVYRYRSSGLLSQKGLLYDEWYFASREELNDPIDMQSKFEFSDQSAEIWRQISLSFWNDDEQISIISTYLSDLGPISYEHLLFCFEEHKQKILRLVFNDKSITMSEIVAFREKLDALHSLLSLHAPGSGYTISLSKSHTDMLMWSHYASSHEGYCLVYRPIDGYLYQCPDRKKDSLDVSQGHSCSIGPKFKIEDIHYDDQLEAIDAFTLLP
;
A
#
# COMPACT_ATOMS: atom_id res chain seq x y z
N MET A 1 -31.98 10.51 -0.49
CA MET A 1 -31.31 9.27 -0.91
C MET A 1 -30.63 8.68 0.33
N HIS A 2 -30.69 7.37 0.52
CA HIS A 2 -29.97 6.68 1.60
C HIS A 2 -28.84 5.85 0.99
N VAL A 3 -27.80 5.62 1.79
CA VAL A 3 -26.75 4.65 1.48
C VAL A 3 -26.64 3.67 2.62
N TYR A 4 -26.33 2.44 2.27
CA TYR A 4 -26.43 1.27 3.13
C TYR A 4 -25.05 0.64 3.28
N ARG A 5 -24.81 0.06 4.46
CA ARG A 5 -23.55 -0.61 4.74
C ARG A 5 -23.78 -1.81 5.63
N TYR A 6 -23.14 -2.93 5.29
CA TYR A 6 -23.02 -4.05 6.21
C TYR A 6 -21.94 -3.82 7.28
N ARG A 7 -22.23 -4.21 8.52
CA ARG A 7 -21.23 -4.37 9.58
C ARG A 7 -21.40 -5.70 10.29
N SER A 8 -20.31 -6.44 10.43
CA SER A 8 -20.25 -7.59 11.31
C SER A 8 -20.52 -7.18 12.76
N SER A 9 -21.13 -8.08 13.53
CA SER A 9 -21.35 -7.86 14.96
C SER A 9 -20.01 -7.97 15.72
N GLY A 10 -19.69 -6.98 16.54
CA GLY A 10 -18.45 -6.95 17.32
C GLY A 10 -18.29 -5.66 18.12
N LEU A 11 -17.29 -5.62 19.02
CA LEU A 11 -17.04 -4.47 19.88
C LEU A 11 -16.83 -3.17 19.08
N LEU A 12 -16.10 -3.25 17.97
CA LEU A 12 -15.84 -2.08 17.11
C LEU A 12 -17.08 -1.58 16.39
N SER A 13 -18.00 -2.48 16.01
CA SER A 13 -19.25 -2.08 15.36
C SER A 13 -20.25 -1.50 16.38
N GLN A 14 -20.29 -2.03 17.60
CA GLN A 14 -21.02 -1.42 18.72
C GLN A 14 -20.47 -0.04 19.08
N LYS A 15 -19.15 0.14 19.09
CA LYS A 15 -18.50 1.44 19.26
C LYS A 15 -18.96 2.42 18.17
N GLY A 16 -18.97 1.98 16.91
CA GLY A 16 -19.49 2.75 15.79
C GLY A 16 -20.92 3.25 16.01
N LEU A 17 -21.81 2.39 16.50
CA LEU A 17 -23.20 2.73 16.82
C LEU A 17 -23.32 3.71 18.00
N LEU A 18 -22.56 3.51 19.08
CA LEU A 18 -22.66 4.33 20.29
C LEU A 18 -22.08 5.74 20.10
N TYR A 19 -21.05 5.87 19.26
CA TYR A 19 -20.30 7.12 19.11
C TYR A 19 -20.50 7.78 17.75
N ASP A 20 -21.42 7.31 16.91
CA ASP A 20 -21.61 7.78 15.53
C ASP A 20 -20.29 7.81 14.72
N GLU A 21 -19.43 6.82 14.98
CA GLU A 21 -18.12 6.70 14.33
C GLU A 21 -18.23 5.82 13.08
N TRP A 22 -17.39 6.10 12.08
CA TRP A 22 -17.22 5.19 10.96
C TRP A 22 -16.00 4.33 11.16
N TYR A 23 -16.18 3.06 10.84
CA TYR A 23 -15.11 2.10 10.81
C TYR A 23 -14.58 1.95 9.39
N PHE A 24 -13.28 2.09 9.17
CA PHE A 24 -12.67 1.78 7.88
C PHE A 24 -12.02 0.41 8.00
N ALA A 25 -12.38 -0.50 7.09
CA ALA A 25 -11.87 -1.87 7.11
C ALA A 25 -10.49 -1.92 6.45
N SER A 26 -9.57 -2.69 7.03
CA SER A 26 -8.30 -3.03 6.38
C SER A 26 -8.51 -4.08 5.30
N ARG A 27 -7.50 -4.30 4.45
CA ARG A 27 -7.52 -5.33 3.40
C ARG A 27 -7.82 -6.73 3.96
N GLU A 28 -7.27 -7.05 5.14
CA GLU A 28 -7.40 -8.36 5.78
C GLU A 28 -8.81 -8.64 6.31
N GLU A 29 -9.65 -7.61 6.44
CA GLU A 29 -11.05 -7.73 6.86
C GLU A 29 -12.02 -7.87 5.68
N LEU A 30 -11.54 -7.73 4.45
CA LEU A 30 -12.32 -7.86 3.22
C LEU A 30 -12.32 -9.31 2.75
N ASN A 31 -13.43 -9.74 2.15
CA ASN A 31 -13.56 -11.10 1.64
C ASN A 31 -12.76 -11.35 0.35
N ASP A 32 -12.52 -10.31 -0.44
CA ASP A 32 -11.71 -10.40 -1.64
C ASP A 32 -10.26 -9.98 -1.29
N PRO A 33 -9.27 -10.88 -1.41
CA PRO A 33 -7.87 -10.53 -1.16
C PRO A 33 -7.30 -9.52 -2.17
N ILE A 34 -7.98 -9.32 -3.30
CA ILE A 34 -7.63 -8.34 -4.34
C ILE A 34 -8.30 -6.98 -4.06
N ASP A 35 -9.32 -6.92 -3.19
CA ASP A 35 -9.90 -5.64 -2.78
C ASP A 35 -8.80 -4.75 -2.17
N MET A 36 -8.73 -3.50 -2.62
CA MET A 36 -7.69 -2.54 -2.25
C MET A 36 -6.25 -2.92 -2.67
N GLN A 37 -6.08 -3.85 -3.60
CA GLN A 37 -4.76 -4.13 -4.17
C GLN A 37 -4.42 -3.09 -5.23
N SER A 38 -3.51 -2.17 -4.89
CA SER A 38 -2.87 -1.30 -5.87
C SER A 38 -1.70 -2.02 -6.51
N LYS A 39 -1.67 -2.10 -7.85
CA LYS A 39 -0.61 -2.76 -8.60
C LYS A 39 0.53 -1.77 -8.88
N PHE A 40 1.52 -1.70 -7.98
CA PHE A 40 2.75 -0.94 -8.22
C PHE A 40 3.80 -1.85 -8.89
N GLU A 41 4.32 -1.45 -10.05
CA GLU A 41 5.33 -2.20 -10.79
C GLU A 41 6.53 -1.33 -11.15
N PHE A 42 7.72 -1.92 -11.03
CA PHE A 42 8.93 -1.37 -11.63
C PHE A 42 8.97 -1.83 -13.08
N SER A 43 9.00 -0.87 -14.01
CA SER A 43 9.06 -1.17 -15.43
C SER A 43 10.40 -1.78 -15.83
N ASP A 44 10.40 -2.51 -16.94
CA ASP A 44 11.63 -2.75 -17.69
C ASP A 44 12.20 -1.40 -18.21
N GLN A 45 13.45 -1.41 -18.65
CA GLN A 45 14.13 -0.22 -19.20
C GLN A 45 14.26 0.97 -18.21
N SER A 46 14.27 0.67 -16.91
CA SER A 46 14.36 1.64 -15.81
C SER A 46 15.78 1.83 -15.25
N ALA A 47 16.80 1.39 -15.99
CA ALA A 47 18.19 1.38 -15.56
C ALA A 47 18.72 2.75 -15.14
N GLU A 48 18.27 3.83 -15.77
CA GLU A 48 18.69 5.19 -15.38
C GLU A 48 18.10 5.60 -14.03
N ILE A 49 16.82 5.28 -13.76
CA ILE A 49 16.20 5.57 -12.46
C ILE A 49 16.87 4.76 -11.36
N TRP A 50 17.12 3.47 -11.60
CA TRP A 50 17.89 2.63 -10.67
C TRP A 50 19.33 3.13 -10.47
N ARG A 51 19.96 3.70 -11.49
CA ARG A 51 21.28 4.34 -11.36
C ARG A 51 21.21 5.53 -10.41
N GLN A 52 20.20 6.39 -10.54
CA GLN A 52 19.99 7.53 -9.63
C GLN A 52 19.80 7.08 -8.16
N ILE A 53 18.99 6.04 -7.94
CA ILE A 53 18.82 5.45 -6.60
C ILE A 53 20.15 4.89 -6.08
N SER A 54 20.89 4.17 -6.92
CA SER A 54 22.16 3.53 -6.55
C SER A 54 23.26 4.52 -6.17
N LEU A 55 23.27 5.72 -6.76
CA LEU A 55 24.21 6.80 -6.41
C LEU A 55 24.10 7.23 -4.93
N SER A 56 22.96 6.97 -4.27
CA SER A 56 22.78 7.28 -2.84
C SER A 56 23.51 6.31 -1.90
N PHE A 57 23.97 5.16 -2.40
CA PHE A 57 24.54 4.08 -1.59
C PHE A 57 25.96 3.70 -2.03
N TRP A 58 26.26 3.79 -3.33
CA TRP A 58 27.54 3.40 -3.92
C TRP A 58 28.22 4.60 -4.60
N ASN A 59 29.56 4.58 -4.63
CA ASN A 59 30.40 5.60 -5.31
C ASN A 59 31.19 5.02 -6.49
N ASP A 60 31.12 3.71 -6.69
CA ASP A 60 31.85 3.01 -7.74
C ASP A 60 30.95 2.84 -8.97
N ASP A 61 31.34 3.45 -10.08
CA ASP A 61 30.51 3.49 -11.31
C ASP A 61 30.28 2.10 -11.90
N GLU A 62 31.24 1.17 -11.77
CA GLU A 62 31.10 -0.21 -12.27
C GLU A 62 30.02 -0.94 -11.45
N GLN A 63 30.09 -0.86 -10.12
CA GLN A 63 29.08 -1.42 -9.21
C GLN A 63 27.70 -0.84 -9.49
N ILE A 64 27.59 0.48 -9.59
CA ILE A 64 26.34 1.17 -9.87
C ILE A 64 25.74 0.66 -11.18
N SER A 65 26.54 0.58 -12.24
CA SER A 65 26.08 0.09 -13.55
C SER A 65 25.60 -1.35 -13.50
N ILE A 66 26.29 -2.24 -12.77
CA ILE A 66 25.89 -3.64 -12.63
C ILE A 66 24.55 -3.74 -11.88
N ILE A 67 24.42 -3.03 -10.76
CA ILE A 67 23.21 -3.05 -9.91
C ILE A 67 22.02 -2.48 -10.68
N SER A 68 22.18 -1.32 -11.31
CA SER A 68 21.07 -0.63 -11.98
C SER A 68 20.57 -1.39 -13.20
N THR A 69 21.48 -2.01 -13.96
CA THR A 69 21.12 -2.89 -15.08
C THR A 69 20.39 -4.13 -14.57
N TYR A 70 20.94 -4.81 -13.56
CA TYR A 70 20.32 -6.00 -13.02
C TYR A 70 18.91 -5.74 -12.47
N LEU A 71 18.70 -4.66 -11.71
CA LEU A 71 17.39 -4.31 -11.17
C LEU A 71 16.39 -3.89 -12.27
N SER A 72 16.86 -3.20 -13.31
CA SER A 72 16.05 -2.87 -14.49
C SER A 72 15.62 -4.14 -15.25
N ASP A 73 16.50 -5.13 -15.35
CA ASP A 73 16.23 -6.40 -16.04
C ASP A 73 15.26 -7.32 -15.27
N LEU A 74 14.97 -7.02 -14.00
CA LEU A 74 13.90 -7.70 -13.26
C LEU A 74 12.50 -7.25 -13.74
N GLY A 75 12.40 -6.08 -14.37
CA GLY A 75 11.14 -5.52 -14.83
C GLY A 75 10.53 -6.32 -16.00
N PRO A 76 9.18 -6.36 -16.12
CA PRO A 76 8.20 -5.83 -15.17
C PRO A 76 8.10 -6.71 -13.92
N ILE A 77 8.25 -6.10 -12.74
CA ILE A 77 8.14 -6.78 -11.43
C ILE A 77 7.32 -5.93 -10.47
N SER A 78 6.40 -6.57 -9.73
CA SER A 78 5.64 -5.85 -8.70
C SER A 78 6.51 -5.48 -7.52
N TYR A 79 6.19 -4.36 -6.87
CA TYR A 79 6.89 -3.89 -5.68
C TYR A 79 6.92 -4.98 -4.59
N GLU A 80 5.76 -5.58 -4.34
CA GLU A 80 5.59 -6.67 -3.36
C GLU A 80 6.48 -7.88 -3.70
N HIS A 81 6.56 -8.26 -4.98
CA HIS A 81 7.37 -9.41 -5.40
C HIS A 81 8.87 -9.13 -5.30
N LEU A 82 9.31 -7.92 -5.68
CA LEU A 82 10.71 -7.51 -5.54
C LEU A 82 11.15 -7.58 -4.08
N LEU A 83 10.34 -7.07 -3.14
CA LEU A 83 10.62 -7.14 -1.71
C LEU A 83 10.65 -8.59 -1.21
N PHE A 84 9.65 -9.39 -1.60
CA PHE A 84 9.55 -10.79 -1.17
C PHE A 84 10.79 -11.62 -1.56
N CYS A 85 11.32 -11.41 -2.76
CA CYS A 85 12.50 -12.12 -3.27
C CYS A 85 13.82 -11.37 -3.07
N PHE A 86 13.84 -10.26 -2.33
CA PHE A 86 14.99 -9.34 -2.32
C PHE A 86 16.30 -9.99 -1.82
N GLU A 87 16.24 -10.90 -0.84
CA GLU A 87 17.41 -11.65 -0.36
C GLU A 87 18.07 -12.50 -1.46
N GLU A 88 17.28 -13.10 -2.35
CA GLU A 88 17.83 -13.84 -3.49
C GLU A 88 18.52 -12.91 -4.48
N HIS A 89 17.95 -11.73 -4.70
CA HIS A 89 18.54 -10.70 -5.55
C HIS A 89 19.84 -10.15 -4.95
N LYS A 90 19.95 -9.98 -3.63
CA LYS A 90 21.22 -9.62 -2.96
C LYS A 90 22.34 -10.59 -3.30
N GLN A 91 22.07 -11.90 -3.23
CA GLN A 91 23.07 -12.93 -3.54
C GLN A 91 23.50 -12.90 -5.01
N LYS A 92 22.55 -12.68 -5.93
CA LYS A 92 22.83 -12.56 -7.37
C LYS A 92 23.67 -11.32 -7.67
N ILE A 93 23.32 -10.16 -7.10
CA ILE A 93 24.08 -8.91 -7.26
C ILE A 93 25.50 -9.05 -6.72
N LEU A 94 25.66 -9.62 -5.51
CA LEU A 94 26.98 -9.88 -4.92
C LEU A 94 27.85 -10.71 -5.86
N ARG A 95 27.31 -11.78 -6.44
CA ARG A 95 28.04 -12.61 -7.41
C ARG A 95 28.42 -11.84 -8.67
N LEU A 96 27.51 -11.03 -9.22
CA LEU A 96 27.78 -10.25 -10.43
C LEU A 96 28.87 -9.19 -10.23
N VAL A 97 28.80 -8.45 -9.12
CA VAL A 97 29.75 -7.35 -8.82
C VAL A 97 31.16 -7.86 -8.55
N PHE A 98 31.25 -9.00 -7.88
CA PHE A 98 32.50 -9.56 -7.37
C PHE A 98 33.01 -10.76 -8.16
N ASN A 99 32.39 -11.07 -9.30
CA ASN A 99 32.79 -12.19 -10.14
C ASN A 99 34.27 -12.06 -10.52
N ASP A 100 35.05 -13.12 -10.30
CA ASP A 100 36.48 -13.21 -10.64
C ASP A 100 37.40 -12.14 -10.02
N LYS A 101 36.94 -11.43 -8.97
CA LYS A 101 37.72 -10.41 -8.25
C LYS A 101 38.32 -10.97 -6.96
N SER A 102 39.58 -10.63 -6.67
CA SER A 102 40.21 -10.91 -5.37
C SER A 102 39.67 -9.95 -4.33
N ILE A 103 38.86 -10.45 -3.40
CA ILE A 103 38.10 -9.62 -2.46
C ILE A 103 38.27 -10.11 -1.03
N THR A 104 38.32 -9.15 -0.12
CA THR A 104 38.37 -9.40 1.31
C THR A 104 36.96 -9.60 1.89
N MET A 105 36.88 -10.32 3.00
CA MET A 105 35.60 -10.47 3.73
C MET A 105 35.00 -9.13 4.14
N SER A 106 35.83 -8.13 4.47
CA SER A 106 35.35 -6.80 4.87
C SER A 106 34.64 -6.07 3.75
N GLU A 107 35.11 -6.19 2.50
CA GLU A 107 34.49 -5.56 1.33
C GLU A 107 33.12 -6.19 1.02
N ILE A 108 33.00 -7.52 1.17
CA ILE A 108 31.72 -8.22 1.02
C ILE A 108 30.72 -7.75 2.07
N VAL A 109 31.14 -7.65 3.34
CA VAL A 109 30.27 -7.19 4.43
C VAL A 109 29.81 -5.75 4.18
N ALA A 110 30.74 -4.83 3.88
CA ALA A 110 30.41 -3.43 3.60
C ALA A 110 29.46 -3.27 2.40
N PHE A 111 29.63 -4.09 1.36
CA PHE A 111 28.73 -4.07 0.21
C PHE A 111 27.34 -4.62 0.56
N ARG A 112 27.27 -5.68 1.36
CA ARG A 112 26.00 -6.26 1.83
C ARG A 112 25.22 -5.26 2.69
N GLU A 113 25.89 -4.50 3.56
CA GLU A 113 25.25 -3.46 4.36
C GLU A 113 24.58 -2.38 3.49
N LYS A 114 25.18 -2.05 2.33
CA LYS A 114 24.56 -1.12 1.37
C LYS A 114 23.34 -1.71 0.68
N LEU A 115 23.37 -3.01 0.35
CA LEU A 115 22.19 -3.71 -0.14
C LEU A 115 21.08 -3.80 0.91
N ASP A 116 21.44 -3.98 2.18
CA ASP A 116 20.49 -3.94 3.31
C ASP A 116 19.88 -2.53 3.46
N ALA A 117 20.68 -1.48 3.24
CA ALA A 117 20.19 -0.10 3.22
C ALA A 117 19.21 0.16 2.06
N LEU A 118 19.51 -0.34 0.84
CA LEU A 118 18.58 -0.28 -0.29
C LEU A 118 17.28 -1.05 0.01
N HIS A 119 17.38 -2.26 0.55
CA HIS A 119 16.21 -3.03 0.98
C HIS A 119 15.37 -2.28 2.01
N SER A 120 16.03 -1.60 2.95
CA SER A 120 15.35 -0.81 3.99
C SER A 120 14.64 0.41 3.40
N LEU A 121 15.23 1.08 2.41
CA LEU A 121 14.57 2.15 1.66
C LEU A 121 13.32 1.62 0.95
N LEU A 122 13.43 0.52 0.20
CA LEU A 122 12.28 -0.08 -0.47
C LEU A 122 11.20 -0.53 0.52
N SER A 123 11.60 -1.13 1.65
CA SER A 123 10.64 -1.56 2.68
C SER A 123 9.91 -0.37 3.33
N LEU A 124 10.63 0.74 3.54
CA LEU A 124 10.06 1.97 4.12
C LEU A 124 9.03 2.62 3.20
N HIS A 125 9.26 2.56 1.89
CA HIS A 125 8.41 3.13 0.86
C HIS A 125 7.46 2.11 0.21
N ALA A 126 7.34 0.92 0.81
CA ALA A 126 6.42 -0.10 0.35
C ALA A 126 4.98 0.45 0.37
N PRO A 127 4.15 0.14 -0.65
CA PRO A 127 2.78 0.61 -0.69
C PRO A 127 2.00 0.06 0.51
N GLY A 128 1.48 0.94 1.35
CA GLY A 128 0.63 0.55 2.47
C GLY A 128 -0.73 0.04 1.99
N SER A 129 -1.30 -0.94 2.69
CA SER A 129 -2.73 -1.22 2.59
C SER A 129 -3.48 -0.07 3.27
N GLY A 130 -4.26 0.68 2.48
CA GLY A 130 -5.14 1.71 3.03
C GLY A 130 -6.28 1.10 3.86
N TYR A 131 -7.23 1.93 4.27
CA TYR A 131 -8.50 1.47 4.83
C TYR A 131 -9.66 1.97 3.99
N THR A 132 -10.70 1.15 3.82
CA THR A 132 -11.85 1.48 2.96
C THR A 132 -13.19 1.34 3.66
N ILE A 133 -14.19 1.99 3.07
CA ILE A 133 -15.61 1.81 3.40
C ILE A 133 -16.36 1.59 2.08
N SER A 134 -17.04 0.46 1.98
CA SER A 134 -18.00 0.21 0.89
C SER A 134 -19.42 0.59 1.34
N LEU A 135 -20.12 1.31 0.46
CA LEU A 135 -21.50 1.76 0.64
C LEU A 135 -22.31 1.32 -0.59
N SER A 136 -23.54 0.86 -0.39
CA SER A 136 -24.48 0.54 -1.47
C SER A 136 -25.67 1.50 -1.49
N LYS A 137 -26.23 1.72 -2.68
CA LYS A 137 -27.50 2.44 -2.85
C LYS A 137 -28.72 1.56 -2.53
N SER A 138 -28.53 0.25 -2.39
CA SER A 138 -29.59 -0.71 -2.09
C SER A 138 -29.24 -1.56 -0.87
N HIS A 139 -30.17 -1.68 0.08
CA HIS A 139 -30.00 -2.55 1.25
C HIS A 139 -30.16 -4.04 0.91
N THR A 140 -30.66 -4.39 -0.28
CA THR A 140 -30.81 -5.77 -0.75
C THR A 140 -29.68 -6.21 -1.68
N ASP A 141 -28.67 -5.36 -1.90
CA ASP A 141 -27.52 -5.66 -2.74
C ASP A 141 -26.67 -6.75 -2.11
N MET A 142 -26.64 -7.93 -2.73
CA MET A 142 -25.90 -9.08 -2.21
C MET A 142 -24.39 -8.80 -2.11
N LEU A 143 -23.82 -7.97 -2.99
CA LEU A 143 -22.40 -7.63 -2.95
C LEU A 143 -22.06 -6.90 -1.65
N MET A 144 -22.91 -5.96 -1.22
CA MET A 144 -22.77 -5.27 0.07
C MET A 144 -22.73 -6.26 1.24
N TRP A 145 -23.56 -7.30 1.20
CA TRP A 145 -23.62 -8.32 2.25
C TRP A 145 -22.44 -9.30 2.19
N SER A 146 -21.87 -9.53 1.01
CA SER A 146 -20.78 -10.47 0.78
C SER A 146 -19.37 -9.87 0.88
N HIS A 147 -19.22 -8.58 1.18
CA HIS A 147 -17.89 -7.95 1.30
C HIS A 147 -17.12 -8.30 2.58
N TYR A 148 -17.77 -8.82 3.62
CA TYR A 148 -17.15 -9.02 4.95
C TYR A 148 -17.28 -10.45 5.49
N ALA A 149 -16.24 -10.92 6.19
CA ALA A 149 -15.99 -12.33 6.52
C ALA A 149 -16.82 -12.91 7.69
N SER A 150 -18.09 -12.54 7.80
CA SER A 150 -18.90 -12.84 9.01
C SER A 150 -20.21 -13.58 8.70
N SER A 151 -20.29 -14.31 7.58
CA SER A 151 -21.43 -15.17 7.23
C SER A 151 -22.80 -14.48 7.30
N HIS A 152 -22.85 -13.17 7.03
CA HIS A 152 -24.05 -12.33 7.08
C HIS A 152 -24.74 -12.20 8.47
N GLU A 153 -24.06 -12.52 9.57
CA GLU A 153 -24.61 -12.39 10.94
C GLU A 153 -24.58 -10.95 11.50
N GLY A 154 -24.23 -10.00 10.65
CA GLY A 154 -24.17 -8.58 10.98
C GLY A 154 -25.50 -7.84 10.83
N TYR A 155 -25.41 -6.52 10.73
CA TYR A 155 -26.55 -5.64 10.54
C TYR A 155 -26.28 -4.59 9.46
N CYS A 156 -27.36 -4.03 8.92
CA CYS A 156 -27.31 -2.97 7.94
C CYS A 156 -27.40 -1.60 8.64
N LEU A 157 -26.36 -0.79 8.48
CA LEU A 157 -26.39 0.62 8.83
C LEU A 157 -26.97 1.42 7.67
N VAL A 158 -27.77 2.43 8.02
CA VAL A 158 -28.40 3.34 7.05
C VAL A 158 -27.87 4.73 7.29
N TYR A 159 -27.25 5.31 6.28
CA TYR A 159 -26.77 6.68 6.31
C TYR A 159 -27.61 7.54 5.37
N ARG A 160 -27.76 8.81 5.76
CA ARG A 160 -28.41 9.84 4.95
C ARG A 160 -27.37 10.88 4.56
N PRO A 161 -26.85 10.82 3.33
CA PRO A 161 -26.00 11.88 2.80
C PRO A 161 -26.76 13.21 2.74
N ILE A 162 -26.09 14.30 3.08
CA ILE A 162 -26.60 15.67 2.98
C ILE A 162 -25.76 16.35 1.90
N ASP A 163 -26.42 16.80 0.83
CA ASP A 163 -25.77 17.42 -0.34
C ASP A 163 -24.65 16.56 -0.97
N GLY A 164 -24.79 15.23 -0.92
CA GLY A 164 -23.79 14.29 -1.44
C GLY A 164 -22.60 14.03 -0.50
N TYR A 165 -22.65 14.55 0.72
CA TYR A 165 -21.61 14.36 1.73
C TYR A 165 -22.13 13.59 2.95
N LEU A 166 -21.22 12.89 3.59
CA LEU A 166 -21.38 12.43 4.96
C LEU A 166 -20.53 13.31 5.87
N TYR A 167 -21.11 13.76 6.98
CA TYR A 167 -20.47 14.71 7.90
C TYR A 167 -19.94 13.99 9.13
N GLN A 168 -18.85 14.51 9.69
CA GLN A 168 -18.43 14.11 11.03
C GLN A 168 -19.51 14.47 12.06
N CYS A 169 -19.57 13.71 13.16
CA CYS A 169 -20.40 14.05 14.31
C CYS A 169 -19.94 15.40 14.89
N PRO A 170 -20.83 16.41 15.02
CA PRO A 170 -20.45 17.75 15.52
C PRO A 170 -19.80 17.72 16.91
N ASP A 171 -20.26 16.85 17.79
CA ASP A 171 -19.80 16.75 19.18
C ASP A 171 -18.50 15.96 19.34
N ARG A 172 -18.10 15.20 18.30
CA ARG A 172 -16.96 14.25 18.35
C ARG A 172 -16.06 14.35 17.13
N LYS A 173 -16.01 15.53 16.51
CA LYS A 173 -15.16 15.77 15.35
C LYS A 173 -13.68 15.56 15.67
N LYS A 174 -12.94 15.05 14.69
CA LYS A 174 -11.48 15.03 14.68
C LYS A 174 -11.01 15.80 13.47
N ASP A 175 -10.14 16.78 13.72
CA ASP A 175 -9.52 17.59 12.66
C ASP A 175 -8.19 16.95 12.18
N SER A 176 -7.63 16.01 12.94
CA SER A 176 -6.43 15.24 12.57
C SER A 176 -6.31 13.89 13.29
N LEU A 177 -5.42 13.03 12.79
CA LEU A 177 -4.97 11.78 13.41
C LEU A 177 -3.45 11.77 13.48
N ASP A 178 -2.89 11.46 14.65
CA ASP A 178 -1.46 11.17 14.78
C ASP A 178 -1.18 9.80 14.15
N VAL A 179 -0.39 9.79 13.06
CA VAL A 179 -0.04 8.57 12.32
C VAL A 179 1.29 8.00 12.78
N SER A 180 2.22 8.86 13.22
CA SER A 180 3.49 8.47 13.81
C SER A 180 4.06 9.61 14.66
N GLN A 181 5.21 9.38 15.31
CA GLN A 181 5.86 10.43 16.11
C GLN A 181 6.18 11.65 15.23
N GLY A 182 5.54 12.77 15.52
CA GLY A 182 5.73 14.04 14.80
C GLY A 182 5.00 14.16 13.46
N HIS A 183 4.20 13.17 13.06
CA HIS A 183 3.42 13.21 11.81
C HIS A 183 1.94 13.05 12.11
N SER A 184 1.13 13.96 11.56
CA SER A 184 -0.33 13.89 11.63
C SER A 184 -0.96 14.00 10.24
N CYS A 185 -2.06 13.29 10.05
CA CYS A 185 -2.88 13.37 8.86
C CYS A 185 -4.11 14.24 9.17
N SER A 186 -4.43 15.20 8.32
CA SER A 186 -5.63 16.02 8.48
C SER A 186 -6.88 15.22 8.11
N ILE A 187 -7.95 15.40 8.88
CA ILE A 187 -9.24 14.77 8.61
C ILE A 187 -10.23 15.87 8.21
N GLY A 188 -10.80 15.74 7.02
CA GLY A 188 -11.81 16.68 6.54
C GLY A 188 -13.12 16.60 7.35
N PRO A 189 -13.86 17.71 7.51
CA PRO A 189 -15.09 17.74 8.31
C PRO A 189 -16.26 16.99 7.65
N LYS A 190 -16.14 16.66 6.36
CA LYS A 190 -17.11 15.95 5.55
C LYS A 190 -16.42 15.14 4.48
N PHE A 191 -17.06 14.06 4.05
CA PHE A 191 -16.55 13.11 3.08
C PHE A 191 -17.54 13.02 1.94
N LYS A 192 -17.07 13.25 0.72
CA LYS A 192 -17.92 13.18 -0.48
C LYS A 192 -18.24 11.72 -0.76
N ILE A 193 -19.50 11.42 -1.06
CA ILE A 193 -19.87 10.13 -1.61
C ILE A 193 -19.76 10.22 -3.12
N GLU A 194 -19.02 9.29 -3.68
CA GLU A 194 -18.81 9.17 -5.12
C GLU A 194 -19.17 7.75 -5.54
N ASP A 195 -19.73 7.63 -6.73
CA ASP A 195 -19.97 6.34 -7.35
C ASP A 195 -18.62 5.80 -7.84
N ILE A 196 -18.27 4.60 -7.38
CA ILE A 196 -17.06 3.91 -7.85
C ILE A 196 -17.45 3.09 -9.07
N HIS A 197 -16.81 3.41 -10.19
CA HIS A 197 -16.86 2.60 -11.39
C HIS A 197 -15.56 1.81 -11.44
N TYR A 198 -15.67 0.49 -11.27
CA TYR A 198 -14.53 -0.40 -11.48
C TYR A 198 -14.25 -0.51 -12.97
N ASP A 199 -13.00 -0.29 -13.34
CA ASP A 199 -12.51 -0.61 -14.68
C ASP A 199 -11.98 -2.05 -14.66
N ASP A 200 -12.16 -2.78 -15.76
CA ASP A 200 -11.70 -4.17 -15.90
C ASP A 200 -10.17 -4.24 -16.10
N GLN A 201 -9.52 -3.08 -16.34
CA GLN A 201 -8.07 -2.98 -16.52
C GLN A 201 -7.43 -2.12 -15.43
N LEU A 202 -6.68 -2.78 -14.54
CA LEU A 202 -5.73 -2.12 -13.65
C LEU A 202 -4.43 -1.91 -14.41
N GLU A 203 -4.24 -0.72 -14.98
CA GLU A 203 -2.91 -0.28 -15.39
C GLU A 203 -2.00 -0.24 -14.16
N ALA A 204 -0.79 -0.78 -14.31
CA ALA A 204 0.17 -0.74 -13.22
C ALA A 204 0.62 0.71 -12.97
N ILE A 205 0.62 1.09 -11.71
CA ILE A 205 1.15 2.36 -11.26
C ILE A 205 2.67 2.24 -11.21
N ASP A 206 3.38 3.23 -11.72
CA ASP A 206 4.84 3.28 -11.65
C ASP A 206 5.31 3.26 -10.18
N ALA A 207 5.97 2.18 -9.79
CA ALA A 207 6.51 1.97 -8.46
C ALA A 207 7.57 3.00 -8.03
N PHE A 208 8.26 3.65 -8.98
CA PHE A 208 9.24 4.69 -8.66
C PHE A 208 8.61 5.94 -8.05
N THR A 209 7.31 6.17 -8.28
CA THR A 209 6.58 7.30 -7.68
C THR A 209 6.46 7.22 -6.15
N LEU A 210 6.72 6.04 -5.56
CA LEU A 210 6.74 5.84 -4.11
C LEU A 210 8.08 6.21 -3.47
N LEU A 211 9.14 6.26 -4.27
CA LEU A 211 10.50 6.54 -3.81
C LEU A 211 10.76 8.06 -3.79
N PRO A 212 11.64 8.53 -2.88
CA PRO A 212 11.96 9.95 -2.74
C PRO A 212 12.81 10.51 -3.89
#